data_AF-A0A1A8MH25-F1
#
_entry.id   AF-A0A1A8MH25-F1
#
_cell.length_a   1.000
_cell.length_b   1.000
_cell.length_c   1.000
_cell.angle_alpha   90.00
_cell.angle_beta   90.00
_cell.angle_gamma   90.00
#
_symmetry.space_group_name_H-M   'P 1'
#
loop_
_entity.id
_entity.type
_entity.pdbx_description
1 polymer ?
#
loop_
_entity_poly.entity_id
_entity_poly.type
_entity_poly.pdbx_seq_one_letter_code
_entity_poly.pdbx_strand_id
1 'polypeptide(L)'
;LQHGNRALASKEMRKSQDRGMAHSEESRLANLLRRVSREDDRDRRLATLKQLKEFISHSESKVTLVKQLDTILSTLNDILNESSKLLWELRQEAASCLGLLCTVLSYEAERIFKWLFLKFNSSSRDEVKLL
;
A
#
# COMPACT_ATOMS: atom_id res chain seq x y z
N LEU A 1 -20.02 -13.01 -61.55
CA LEU A 1 -20.67 -12.20 -60.47
C LEU A 1 -21.20 -13.20 -59.45
N GLN A 2 -20.87 -13.28 -58.16
CA GLN A 2 -20.03 -12.56 -57.21
C GLN A 2 -19.80 -13.55 -56.04
N HIS A 3 -18.62 -13.53 -55.42
CA HIS A 3 -18.24 -14.30 -54.24
C HIS A 3 -19.09 -13.95 -53.00
N GLY A 4 -19.26 -14.90 -52.08
CA GLY A 4 -19.89 -14.68 -50.78
C GLY A 4 -19.40 -15.60 -49.67
N ASN A 5 -18.08 -15.73 -49.48
CA ASN A 5 -17.51 -16.28 -48.24
C ASN A 5 -17.75 -15.27 -47.10
N ARG A 6 -18.56 -15.62 -46.10
CA ARG A 6 -18.53 -14.93 -44.79
C ARG A 6 -17.83 -15.82 -43.77
N ALA A 7 -16.55 -15.50 -43.58
CA ALA A 7 -15.69 -16.04 -42.56
C ALA A 7 -16.15 -15.61 -41.16
N LEU A 8 -15.96 -16.52 -40.21
CA LEU A 8 -15.96 -16.29 -38.77
C LEU A 8 -14.93 -15.21 -38.43
N ALA A 9 -15.36 -14.15 -37.74
CA ALA A 9 -14.45 -13.19 -37.12
C ALA A 9 -14.80 -13.07 -35.64
N SER A 10 -14.39 -14.07 -34.87
CA SER A 10 -14.15 -13.97 -33.44
C SER A 10 -13.07 -12.91 -33.20
N LYS A 11 -13.49 -11.66 -33.05
CA LYS A 11 -12.59 -10.55 -32.72
C LYS A 11 -12.16 -10.71 -31.26
N GLU A 12 -10.93 -11.15 -31.08
CA GLU A 12 -10.22 -11.27 -29.82
C GLU A 12 -10.33 -9.97 -29.00
N MET A 13 -11.10 -10.00 -27.91
CA MET A 13 -11.13 -8.95 -26.87
C MET A 13 -10.04 -9.17 -25.81
N ARG A 14 -8.83 -9.57 -26.21
CA ARG A 14 -7.72 -9.83 -25.28
C ARG A 14 -6.59 -8.83 -25.47
N LYS A 15 -6.79 -7.56 -25.07
CA LYS A 15 -5.64 -6.68 -24.69
C LYS A 15 -5.94 -5.34 -24.00
N SER A 16 -7.11 -5.14 -23.38
CA SER A 16 -7.40 -3.87 -22.67
C SER A 16 -7.75 -4.00 -21.18
N GLN A 17 -7.86 -5.23 -20.66
CA GLN A 17 -8.33 -5.45 -19.29
C GLN A 17 -7.29 -5.09 -18.21
N ASP A 18 -6.00 -5.21 -18.54
CA ASP A 18 -4.88 -5.02 -17.61
C ASP A 18 -4.69 -3.55 -17.18
N ARG A 19 -4.82 -2.60 -18.12
CA ARG A 19 -4.64 -1.17 -17.85
C ARG A 19 -5.74 -0.56 -16.97
N GLY A 20 -6.97 -1.06 -17.07
CA GLY A 20 -8.09 -0.59 -16.25
C GLY A 20 -7.99 -1.03 -14.79
N MET A 21 -7.49 -2.25 -14.55
CA MET A 21 -7.30 -2.79 -13.20
C MET A 21 -6.18 -2.06 -12.45
N ALA A 22 -5.04 -1.78 -13.10
CA ALA A 22 -3.94 -1.05 -12.46
C ALA A 22 -4.33 0.37 -12.00
N HIS A 23 -5.12 1.10 -12.81
CA HIS A 23 -5.61 2.43 -12.45
C HIS A 23 -6.62 2.39 -11.28
N SER A 24 -7.40 1.31 -11.20
CA SER A 24 -8.31 1.04 -10.09
C SER A 24 -7.57 0.78 -8.78
N GLU A 25 -6.48 -0.01 -8.81
CA GLU A 25 -5.65 -0.27 -7.63
C GLU A 25 -4.93 0.99 -7.13
N GLU A 26 -4.34 1.78 -8.03
CA GLU A 26 -3.70 3.07 -7.67
C GLU A 26 -4.69 4.00 -6.97
N SER A 27 -5.90 4.13 -7.53
CA SER A 27 -6.96 4.96 -6.94
C SER A 27 -7.45 4.43 -5.60
N ARG A 28 -7.60 3.10 -5.46
CA ARG A 28 -8.01 2.43 -4.22
C ARG A 28 -6.97 2.66 -3.12
N LEU A 29 -5.68 2.50 -3.44
CA LEU A 29 -4.58 2.76 -2.51
C LEU A 29 -4.55 4.22 -2.06
N ALA A 30 -4.63 5.17 -3.00
CA ALA A 30 -4.66 6.59 -2.68
C ALA A 30 -5.83 6.96 -1.75
N ASN A 31 -7.01 6.38 -1.98
CA ASN A 31 -8.18 6.58 -1.13
C ASN A 31 -7.98 6.02 0.29
N LEU A 32 -7.39 4.83 0.43
CA LEU A 32 -7.08 4.25 1.74
C LEU A 32 -6.10 5.12 2.52
N LEU A 33 -4.98 5.52 1.89
CA LEU A 33 -3.96 6.38 2.52
C LEU A 33 -4.55 7.73 2.94
N ARG A 34 -5.38 8.36 2.09
CA ARG A 34 -6.06 9.62 2.41
C ARG A 34 -7.01 9.47 3.61
N ARG A 35 -7.77 8.39 3.67
CA ARG A 35 -8.72 8.12 4.76
C ARG A 35 -8.00 7.87 6.08
N VAL A 36 -6.99 7.00 6.09
CA VAL A 36 -6.20 6.74 7.30
C VAL A 36 -5.55 8.02 7.85
N SER A 37 -5.13 8.94 6.98
CA SER A 37 -4.47 10.18 7.42
C SER A 37 -5.43 11.24 7.99
N ARG A 38 -6.73 11.18 7.65
CA ARG A 38 -7.71 12.26 7.96
C ARG A 38 -8.85 11.81 8.86
N GLU A 39 -8.96 10.52 9.16
CA GLU A 39 -10.04 9.98 10.00
C GLU A 39 -9.74 10.24 11.48
N ASP A 40 -10.61 10.99 12.14
CA ASP A 40 -10.48 11.33 13.57
C ASP A 40 -10.94 10.20 14.49
N ASP A 41 -11.91 9.41 14.04
CA ASP A 41 -12.44 8.29 14.81
C ASP A 41 -11.47 7.12 14.80
N ARG A 42 -11.00 6.74 15.99
CA ARG A 42 -9.99 5.71 16.19
C ARG A 42 -10.36 4.38 15.52
N ASP A 43 -11.60 3.93 15.72
CA ASP A 43 -12.02 2.60 15.28
C ASP A 43 -12.23 2.56 13.76
N ARG A 44 -12.81 3.62 13.18
CA ARG A 44 -12.88 3.79 11.72
C ARG A 44 -11.49 3.88 11.07
N ARG A 45 -10.56 4.60 11.71
CA ARG A 45 -9.18 4.73 11.24
C ARG A 45 -8.47 3.38 11.27
N LEU A 46 -8.63 2.62 12.35
CA LEU A 46 -8.07 1.27 12.49
C LEU A 46 -8.66 0.31 11.46
N ALA A 47 -9.97 0.35 11.22
CA ALA A 47 -10.61 -0.45 10.18
C ALA A 47 -10.05 -0.15 8.79
N THR A 48 -9.84 1.14 8.49
CA THR A 48 -9.23 1.55 7.20
C THR A 48 -7.77 1.11 7.11
N LEU A 49 -7.01 1.13 8.21
CA LEU A 49 -5.63 0.65 8.24
C LEU A 49 -5.55 -0.87 8.04
N LYS A 50 -6.50 -1.65 8.58
CA LYS A 50 -6.65 -3.08 8.29
C LYS A 50 -6.95 -3.34 6.80
N GLN A 51 -7.81 -2.53 6.18
CA GLN A 51 -8.05 -2.59 4.73
C GLN A 51 -6.79 -2.27 3.92
N LEU A 52 -5.96 -1.33 4.37
CA LEU A 52 -4.66 -1.05 3.76
C LEU A 52 -3.72 -2.25 3.90
N LYS A 53 -3.68 -2.90 5.06
CA LYS A 53 -2.90 -4.12 5.28
C LYS A 53 -3.31 -5.23 4.32
N GLU A 54 -4.60 -5.49 4.21
CA GLU A 54 -5.15 -6.49 3.29
C GLU A 54 -4.82 -6.15 1.83
N PHE A 55 -4.91 -4.87 1.45
CA PHE A 55 -4.51 -4.40 0.13
C PHE A 55 -3.03 -4.71 -0.16
N ILE A 56 -2.12 -4.40 0.77
CA ILE A 56 -0.69 -4.68 0.61
C ILE A 56 -0.45 -6.18 0.47
N SER A 57 -1.07 -7.00 1.34
CA SER A 57 -0.87 -8.45 1.37
C SER A 57 -1.35 -9.17 0.11
N HIS A 58 -2.37 -8.63 -0.57
CA HIS A 58 -2.99 -9.26 -1.75
C HIS A 58 -2.80 -8.43 -3.02
N SER A 59 -1.89 -7.45 -3.02
CA SER A 59 -1.67 -6.62 -4.21
C SER A 59 -1.07 -7.46 -5.32
N GLU A 60 -1.75 -7.51 -6.46
CA GLU A 60 -1.27 -8.21 -7.66
C GLU A 60 -0.21 -7.35 -8.38
N SER A 61 -0.32 -6.02 -8.28
CA SER A 61 0.63 -5.06 -8.87
C SER A 61 1.68 -4.57 -7.85
N LYS A 62 2.81 -5.29 -7.78
CA LYS A 62 4.00 -4.80 -7.05
C LYS A 62 4.47 -3.43 -7.55
N VAL A 63 4.31 -3.16 -8.84
CA VAL A 63 4.68 -1.87 -9.44
C VAL A 63 3.90 -0.71 -8.82
N THR A 64 2.61 -0.90 -8.54
CA THR A 64 1.77 0.11 -7.89
C THR A 64 2.28 0.42 -6.47
N LEU A 65 2.62 -0.62 -5.71
CA LEU A 65 3.20 -0.47 -4.37
C LEU A 65 4.54 0.26 -4.39
N VAL A 66 5.44 -0.09 -5.31
CA VAL A 66 6.76 0.57 -5.46
C VAL A 66 6.60 2.04 -5.82
N LYS A 67 5.70 2.37 -6.77
CA LYS A 67 5.43 3.76 -7.17
C LYS A 67 4.92 4.63 -6.03
N GLN A 68 4.11 4.05 -5.15
CA GLN A 68 3.50 4.77 -4.02
C GLN A 68 4.27 4.57 -2.70
N LEU A 69 5.43 3.91 -2.74
CA LEU A 69 6.14 3.48 -1.54
C LEU A 69 6.44 4.65 -0.59
N ASP A 70 6.91 5.78 -1.11
CA ASP A 70 7.25 6.94 -0.29
C ASP A 70 6.01 7.53 0.41
N THR A 71 4.86 7.58 -0.28
CA THR A 71 3.58 8.01 0.29
C THR A 71 3.11 7.05 1.38
N ILE A 72 3.22 5.74 1.13
CA ILE A 72 2.85 4.70 2.11
C ILE A 72 3.74 4.81 3.35
N LEU A 73 5.07 4.87 3.18
CA LEU A 73 6.03 4.99 4.27
C LEU A 73 5.83 6.27 5.08
N SER A 74 5.56 7.42 4.42
CA SER A 74 5.23 8.67 5.11
C SER A 74 3.98 8.51 5.97
N THR A 75 2.90 7.96 5.41
CA THR A 75 1.63 7.77 6.12
C THR A 75 1.80 6.85 7.33
N LEU A 76 2.50 5.72 7.17
CA LEU A 76 2.74 4.76 8.26
C LEU A 76 3.64 5.37 9.34
N ASN A 77 4.64 6.16 8.95
CA ASN A 77 5.52 6.85 9.88
C ASN A 77 4.78 7.86 10.76
N ASP A 78 3.87 8.62 10.17
CA ASP A 78 3.09 9.60 10.93
C ASP A 78 2.29 8.91 12.03
N ILE A 79 1.63 7.79 11.72
CA ILE A 79 0.92 6.95 12.69
C ILE A 79 1.86 6.41 13.77
N LEU A 80 3.01 5.86 13.37
CA LEU A 80 3.99 5.27 14.30
C LEU A 80 4.55 6.30 15.30
N ASN A 81 4.63 7.57 14.90
CA ASN A 81 5.16 8.65 15.74
C ASN A 81 4.10 9.30 16.65
N GLU A 82 2.83 8.92 16.53
CA GLU A 82 1.78 9.36 17.44
C GLU A 82 2.03 8.83 18.87
N SER A 83 2.15 9.73 19.84
CA SER A 83 2.57 9.39 21.21
C SER A 83 1.43 8.92 22.12
N SER A 84 0.17 9.03 21.69
CA SER A 84 -0.97 8.67 22.54
C SER A 84 -1.04 7.17 22.77
N LYS A 85 -1.13 6.77 24.05
CA LYS A 85 -1.32 5.35 24.43
C LYS A 85 -2.59 4.75 23.84
N LEU A 86 -3.63 5.55 23.58
CA LEU A 86 -4.89 5.09 22.98
C LEU A 86 -4.73 4.62 21.53
N LEU A 87 -3.62 4.97 20.88
CA LEU A 87 -3.32 4.69 19.47
C LEU A 87 -2.33 3.53 19.31
N TRP A 88 -2.10 2.75 20.38
CA TRP A 88 -1.18 1.60 20.34
C TRP A 88 -1.57 0.57 19.27
N GLU A 89 -2.87 0.28 19.11
CA GLU A 89 -3.39 -0.65 18.10
C GLU A 89 -3.10 -0.15 16.69
N LEU A 90 -3.29 1.16 16.45
CA LEU A 90 -2.96 1.79 15.17
C LEU A 90 -1.47 1.68 14.86
N ARG A 91 -0.60 1.88 15.86
CA ARG A 91 0.85 1.73 15.69
C ARG A 91 1.25 0.28 15.38
N GLN A 92 0.67 -0.70 16.07
CA GLN A 92 0.94 -2.11 15.78
C GLN A 92 0.46 -2.52 14.38
N GLU A 93 -0.72 -2.06 13.97
CA GLU A 93 -1.25 -2.33 12.64
C GLU A 93 -0.40 -1.64 11.55
N ALA A 94 0.09 -0.42 11.80
CA ALA A 94 1.00 0.28 10.90
C ALA A 94 2.37 -0.42 10.79
N ALA A 95 2.93 -0.89 11.90
CA ALA A 95 4.15 -1.70 11.92
C ALA A 95 3.96 -3.01 11.15
N SER A 96 2.80 -3.65 11.28
CA SER A 96 2.44 -4.85 10.51
C SER A 96 2.40 -4.57 9.01
N CYS A 97 1.89 -3.40 8.59
CA CYS A 97 1.93 -2.98 7.19
C CYS A 97 3.37 -2.81 6.68
N LEU A 98 4.28 -2.23 7.48
CA LEU A 98 5.69 -2.11 7.12
C LEU A 98 6.36 -3.48 6.94
N GLY A 99 6.11 -4.42 7.85
CA GLY A 99 6.62 -5.79 7.73
C GLY A 99 6.14 -6.48 6.44
N LEU A 100 4.85 -6.35 6.12
CA LEU A 100 4.29 -6.91 4.89
C LEU A 100 4.85 -6.27 3.63
N LEU A 101 5.10 -4.95 3.63
CA LEU A 101 5.76 -4.29 2.50
C LEU A 101 7.14 -4.90 2.24
N CYS A 102 7.93 -5.18 3.28
CA CYS A 102 9.22 -5.86 3.14
C CYS A 102 9.06 -7.25 2.50
N THR A 103 8.05 -8.02 2.92
CA THR A 103 7.77 -9.35 2.35
C THR A 103 7.37 -9.26 0.88
N VAL A 104 6.39 -8.40 0.55
CA VAL A 104 5.80 -8.30 -0.79
C VAL A 104 6.80 -7.74 -1.81
N LEU A 105 7.57 -6.73 -1.41
CA LEU A 105 8.49 -6.01 -2.30
C LEU A 105 9.87 -6.67 -2.42
N SER A 106 10.22 -7.61 -1.54
CA SER A 106 11.42 -8.46 -1.60
C SER A 106 12.71 -7.67 -1.92
N TYR A 107 13.17 -7.63 -3.19
CA TYR A 107 14.39 -6.91 -3.59
C TYR A 107 14.32 -5.39 -3.34
N GLU A 108 13.13 -4.79 -3.43
CA GLU A 108 12.94 -3.36 -3.13
C GLU A 108 12.88 -3.10 -1.61
N ALA A 109 12.86 -4.14 -0.76
CA ALA A 109 12.85 -3.99 0.69
C ALA A 109 14.09 -3.28 1.22
N GLU A 110 15.21 -3.29 0.48
CA GLU A 110 16.40 -2.50 0.83
C GLU A 110 16.07 -1.01 1.00
N ARG A 111 15.18 -0.45 0.18
CA ARG A 111 14.74 0.94 0.30
C ARG A 111 13.97 1.17 1.59
N ILE A 112 13.13 0.21 1.98
CA ILE A 112 12.38 0.25 3.24
C ILE A 112 13.35 0.16 4.43
N PHE A 113 14.32 -0.75 4.39
CA PHE A 113 15.32 -0.87 5.45
C PHE A 113 16.18 0.38 5.58
N LYS A 114 16.69 0.93 4.47
CA LYS A 114 17.42 2.22 4.47
C LYS A 114 16.60 3.33 5.10
N TRP A 115 15.32 3.41 4.74
CA TRP A 115 14.40 4.37 5.33
C TRP A 115 14.17 4.14 6.83
N LEU A 116 13.94 2.89 7.25
CA LEU A 116 13.78 2.51 8.66
C LEU A 116 15.01 2.88 9.49
N PHE A 117 16.20 2.51 9.03
CA PHE A 117 17.44 2.85 9.71
C PHE A 117 17.65 4.36 9.78
N LEU A 118 17.33 5.11 8.73
CA LEU A 118 17.39 6.57 8.77
C LEU A 118 16.44 7.15 9.82
N LYS A 119 15.19 6.67 9.89
CA LYS A 119 14.21 7.13 10.89
C LYS A 119 14.58 6.76 12.31
N PHE A 120 15.10 5.56 12.52
CA PHE A 120 15.57 5.11 13.83
C PHE A 120 16.77 5.94 14.32
N ASN A 121 17.78 6.14 13.45
CA ASN A 121 18.98 6.90 13.81
C ASN A 121 18.71 8.40 14.01
N SER A 122 17.67 8.94 13.38
CA SER A 122 17.27 10.35 13.55
C SER A 122 16.26 10.57 14.69
N SER A 123 15.68 9.50 15.25
CA SER A 123 14.74 9.61 16.35
C SER A 123 15.46 9.88 17.67
N SER A 124 15.19 11.03 18.29
CA SER A 124 15.67 11.39 19.62
C SER A 124 14.81 10.80 20.75
N ARG A 125 13.77 10.01 20.43
CA ARG A 125 12.94 9.33 21.44
C ARG A 125 13.62 8.02 21.85
N ASP A 126 14.18 8.00 23.05
CA ASP A 126 14.83 6.81 23.62
C ASP A 126 13.89 5.60 23.74
N GLU A 127 12.56 5.80 23.73
CA GLU A 127 11.57 4.71 23.72
C GLU A 127 11.58 3.86 22.43
N VAL A 128 12.12 4.38 21.33
CA VAL A 128 12.14 3.64 20.05
C VAL A 128 13.36 2.72 19.96
N LYS A 129 14.34 2.82 20.87
CA LYS A 129 15.63 2.13 20.79
C LYS A 129 15.65 0.66 21.27
N LEU A 130 14.52 0.10 21.67
CA LEU A 130 14.43 -1.28 22.11
C LEU A 130 13.60 -2.10 21.12
N LEU A 131 14.29 -2.64 20.11
CA LEU A 131 13.87 -3.82 19.35
C LEU A 131 14.86 -4.95 19.63
#